data_AF-A0A8T1TPX5-F1
#
_entry.id   AF-A0A8T1TPX5-F1
#
_cell.length_a   1.000
_cell.length_b   1.000
_cell.length_c   1.000
_cell.angle_alpha   90.00
_cell.angle_beta   90.00
_cell.angle_gamma   90.00
#
_symmetry.space_group_name_H-M   'P 1'
#
loop_
_entity.id
_entity.type
_entity.pdbx_description
1 polymer ?
#
loop_
_entity_poly.entity_id
_entity_poly.type
_entity_poly.pdbx_seq_one_letter_code
_entity_poly.pdbx_strand_id
1 'polypeptide(L)'
;SAKLSFADRLLQSDSKTASRFIDLRWIPSTSNGVERLFSTAGLVLTGRRQRMHPTTLKTLVLLEFNRKLWDAELVAVTMDRGQPGRDFIEKQQ
;
A
#
# COMPACT_ATOMS: atom_id res chain seq x y z
N SER A 1 -39.82 -3.65 42.21
CA SER A 1 -39.37 -3.43 40.82
C SER A 1 -38.46 -2.20 40.80
N ALA A 2 -37.14 -2.39 40.78
CA ALA A 2 -36.19 -1.26 40.84
C ALA A 2 -36.15 -0.56 39.47
N LYS A 3 -36.41 0.75 39.46
CA LYS A 3 -36.33 1.55 38.23
C LYS A 3 -34.85 1.66 37.83
N LEU A 4 -34.51 1.18 36.65
CA LEU A 4 -33.16 1.31 36.05
C LEU A 4 -32.69 2.77 36.09
N SER A 5 -31.43 2.96 36.48
CA SER A 5 -30.79 4.27 36.53
C SER A 5 -30.81 4.90 35.14
N PHE A 6 -30.76 6.23 35.09
CA PHE A 6 -30.59 6.96 33.83
C PHE A 6 -29.35 6.49 33.07
N ALA A 7 -28.26 6.20 33.79
CA ALA A 7 -27.02 5.66 33.23
C ALA A 7 -27.23 4.28 32.59
N ASP A 8 -27.99 3.39 33.25
CA ASP A 8 -28.25 2.05 32.73
C ASP A 8 -29.10 2.07 31.45
N ARG A 9 -30.03 3.03 31.33
CA ARG A 9 -30.84 3.22 30.12
C ARG A 9 -30.01 3.69 28.93
N LEU A 10 -29.04 4.58 29.16
CA LEU A 10 -28.13 5.04 28.11
C LEU A 10 -27.22 3.91 27.62
N LEU A 11 -26.63 3.15 28.54
CA LEU A 11 -25.76 2.02 28.19
C LEU A 11 -26.50 0.91 27.43
N GLN A 12 -27.79 0.66 27.74
CA GLN A 12 -28.61 -0.29 27.00
C GLN A 12 -28.96 0.22 25.59
N SER A 13 -29.15 1.53 25.43
CA SER A 13 -29.49 2.15 24.13
C SER A 13 -28.33 2.19 23.14
N ASP A 14 -27.08 2.10 23.61
CA ASP A 14 -25.89 2.21 22.75
C ASP A 14 -25.39 0.85 22.21
N SER A 15 -26.08 -0.24 22.54
CA SER A 15 -25.60 -1.60 22.31
C SER A 15 -25.60 -2.10 20.85
N LYS A 16 -26.10 -1.32 19.88
CA LYS A 16 -26.26 -1.79 18.47
C LYS A 16 -26.07 -0.73 17.39
N THR A 17 -25.41 0.39 17.65
CA THR A 17 -24.98 1.24 16.54
C THR A 17 -23.71 0.63 15.97
N ALA A 18 -23.83 -0.15 14.88
CA ALA A 18 -22.68 -0.59 14.11
C ALA A 18 -21.82 0.66 13.83
N SER A 19 -20.60 0.67 14.37
CA SER A 19 -19.68 1.79 14.25
C SER A 19 -19.58 2.18 12.79
N ARG A 20 -19.89 3.44 12.46
CA ARG A 20 -19.68 4.00 11.11
C ARG A 20 -18.20 4.06 10.73
N PHE A 21 -17.30 3.77 11.67
CA PHE A 21 -15.87 3.81 11.46
C PHE A 21 -15.34 2.47 10.96
N ILE A 22 -14.59 2.54 9.86
CA ILE A 22 -13.77 1.45 9.35
C ILE A 22 -12.64 1.22 10.34
N ASP A 23 -12.33 -0.05 10.59
CA ASP A 23 -11.18 -0.45 11.40
C ASP A 23 -9.88 0.00 10.72
N LEU A 24 -9.14 0.91 11.37
CA LEU A 24 -7.86 1.46 10.87
C LEU A 24 -6.64 0.73 11.44
N ARG A 25 -6.82 -0.38 12.17
CA ARG A 25 -5.70 -1.14 12.77
C ARG A 25 -4.67 -1.64 11.75
N TRP A 26 -5.03 -1.72 10.48
CA TRP A 26 -4.13 -2.08 9.38
C TRP A 26 -3.23 -0.92 8.91
N ILE A 27 -3.59 0.32 9.24
CA ILE A 27 -2.77 1.50 8.93
C ILE A 27 -1.74 1.63 10.05
N PRO A 28 -0.43 1.56 9.74
CA PRO A 28 0.59 1.77 10.75
C PRO A 28 0.48 3.20 11.31
N SER A 29 0.62 3.33 12.64
CA SER A 29 0.51 4.62 13.33
C SER A 29 1.65 5.61 13.02
N THR A 30 2.72 5.15 12.36
CA THR A 30 3.92 5.95 12.09
C THR A 30 4.46 5.74 10.67
N SER A 31 5.09 6.78 10.13
CA SER A 31 5.78 6.81 8.83
C SER A 31 7.09 6.01 8.79
N ASN A 32 7.46 5.34 9.88
CA ASN A 32 8.75 4.63 10.03
C ASN A 32 9.04 3.64 8.88
N GLY A 33 8.02 2.93 8.39
CA GLY A 33 8.18 2.00 7.26
C GLY A 33 8.56 2.70 5.95
N VAL A 34 7.96 3.87 5.70
CA VAL A 34 8.21 4.70 4.51
C VAL A 34 9.57 5.38 4.61
N GLU A 35 9.92 5.90 5.78
CA GLU A 35 11.23 6.52 6.05
C GLU A 35 12.38 5.52 5.89
N ARG A 36 12.22 4.30 6.42
CA ARG A 36 13.19 3.21 6.23
C ARG A 36 13.31 2.84 4.75
N LEU A 37 12.21 2.79 4.02
CA LEU A 37 12.21 2.56 2.57
C LEU A 37 12.98 3.64 1.83
N PHE A 38 12.74 4.93 2.10
CA PHE A 38 13.45 6.01 1.43
C PHE A 38 14.92 6.11 1.85
N SER A 39 15.25 5.74 3.08
CA SER A 39 16.65 5.63 3.54
C SER A 39 17.39 4.51 2.81
N THR A 40 16.79 3.32 2.73
CA THR A 40 17.36 2.19 1.98
C THR A 40 17.43 2.48 0.50
N ALA A 41 16.40 3.10 -0.08
CA ALA A 41 16.41 3.55 -1.46
C ALA A 41 17.57 4.53 -1.68
N GLY A 42 17.79 5.51 -0.80
CA GLY A 42 18.92 6.44 -0.86
C GLY A 42 20.29 5.75 -0.88
N LEU A 43 20.46 4.68 -0.10
CA LEU A 43 21.69 3.89 -0.08
C LEU A 43 21.86 3.05 -1.36
N VAL A 44 20.79 2.44 -1.85
CA VAL A 44 20.78 1.69 -3.13
C VAL A 44 20.96 2.63 -4.34
N LEU A 45 20.61 3.91 -4.18
CA LEU A 45 20.64 4.94 -5.23
C LEU A 45 21.99 5.65 -5.40
N THR A 46 22.88 5.61 -4.40
CA THR A 46 24.11 6.43 -4.38
C THR A 46 25.29 5.85 -5.17
N GLY A 47 25.31 4.54 -5.45
CA GLY A 47 26.53 3.90 -5.98
C GLY A 47 26.66 3.75 -7.50
N ARG A 48 25.57 3.50 -8.26
CA ARG A 48 25.71 2.88 -9.60
C ARG A 48 24.61 3.15 -10.65
N ARG A 49 23.99 4.33 -10.67
CA ARG A 49 22.86 4.61 -11.59
C ARG A 49 22.93 5.94 -12.33
N GLN A 50 24.06 6.26 -12.95
CA GLN A 50 24.16 7.41 -13.87
C GLN A 50 23.22 7.35 -15.11
N ARG A 51 22.32 6.36 -15.25
CA ARG A 51 21.34 6.25 -16.36
C ARG A 51 20.03 5.50 -16.02
N MET A 52 19.62 5.33 -14.75
CA MET A 52 18.35 4.63 -14.49
C MET A 52 17.14 5.57 -14.63
N HIS A 53 16.20 5.21 -15.49
CA HIS A 53 14.95 5.96 -15.65
C HIS A 53 14.13 5.97 -14.35
N PRO A 54 13.49 7.09 -13.96
CA PRO A 54 12.69 7.18 -12.73
C PRO A 54 11.60 6.11 -12.61
N THR A 55 10.98 5.72 -13.72
CA THR A 55 9.99 4.63 -13.76
C THR A 55 10.59 3.30 -13.35
N THR A 56 11.79 2.96 -13.84
CA THR A 56 12.49 1.72 -13.49
C THR A 56 12.83 1.70 -12.00
N LEU A 57 13.26 2.84 -11.46
CA LEU A 57 13.52 2.98 -10.03
C LEU A 57 12.26 2.70 -9.20
N LYS A 58 11.13 3.33 -9.57
CA LYS A 58 9.85 3.15 -8.89
C LYS A 58 9.41 1.69 -8.89
N THR A 59 9.53 1.01 -10.03
CA THR A 59 9.18 -0.41 -10.16
C THR A 59 10.06 -1.28 -9.27
N LEU A 60 11.38 -1.05 -9.25
CA LEU A 60 12.30 -1.84 -8.42
C LEU A 60 12.03 -1.64 -6.92
N VAL A 61 11.77 -0.42 -6.48
CA VAL A 61 11.44 -0.13 -5.07
C VAL A 61 10.09 -0.73 -4.66
N LEU A 62 9.08 -0.65 -5.54
CA LEU A 62 7.77 -1.25 -5.31
C LEU A 62 7.87 -2.77 -5.18
N LEU A 63 8.62 -3.40 -6.09
CA LEU A 63 8.86 -4.83 -6.07
C LEU A 63 9.63 -5.22 -4.79
N GLU A 64 10.74 -4.56 -4.48
CA GLU A 64 11.51 -4.92 -3.29
C GLU A 64 10.70 -4.79 -1.98
N PHE A 65 9.91 -3.72 -1.84
CA PHE A 65 9.07 -3.53 -0.65
C PHE A 65 7.98 -4.60 -0.52
N ASN A 66 7.41 -5.03 -1.64
CA ASN A 66 6.33 -6.02 -1.67
C ASN A 66 6.83 -7.44 -1.93
N ARG A 67 8.11 -7.75 -1.68
CA ARG A 67 8.74 -9.03 -2.04
C ARG A 67 7.98 -10.29 -1.58
N LYS A 68 7.21 -10.20 -0.49
CA LYS A 68 6.39 -11.30 0.02
C LYS A 68 5.08 -11.53 -0.74
N LEU A 69 4.69 -10.58 -1.60
CA LEU A 69 3.41 -10.54 -2.31
C LEU A 69 3.56 -10.88 -3.81
N TRP A 70 4.78 -11.08 -4.31
CA TRP A 70 5.02 -11.46 -5.70
C TRP A 70 6.18 -12.45 -5.83
N ASP A 71 6.13 -13.21 -6.92
CA ASP A 71 7.19 -14.11 -7.37
C ASP A 71 7.67 -13.68 -8.77
N ALA A 72 8.93 -13.96 -9.10
CA ALA A 72 9.52 -13.65 -10.39
C ALA A 72 8.73 -14.29 -11.54
N GLU A 73 8.19 -15.49 -11.34
CA GLU A 73 7.31 -16.17 -12.30
C GLU A 73 6.00 -15.39 -12.51
N LEU A 74 5.36 -14.95 -11.41
CA LEU A 74 4.14 -14.15 -11.46
C LEU A 74 4.37 -12.81 -12.19
N VAL A 75 5.52 -12.17 -11.94
CA VAL A 75 5.89 -10.91 -12.61
C VAL A 75 6.17 -11.14 -14.09
N ALA A 76 6.88 -12.21 -14.46
CA ALA A 76 7.13 -12.53 -15.86
C ALA A 76 5.81 -12.78 -16.63
N VAL A 77 4.92 -13.60 -16.06
CA VAL A 77 3.61 -13.91 -16.64
C VAL A 77 2.74 -12.66 -16.77
N THR A 78 2.75 -11.76 -15.79
CA THR A 78 1.97 -10.51 -15.85
C THR A 78 2.58 -9.50 -16.81
N MET A 79 3.90 -9.46 -16.97
CA MET A 79 4.57 -8.62 -17.96
C MET A 79 4.32 -9.09 -19.40
N ASP A 80 4.29 -10.40 -19.64
CA ASP A 80 3.92 -10.98 -20.93
C ASP A 80 2.44 -10.76 -21.26
N ARG A 81 1.56 -10.87 -20.27
CA ARG A 81 0.12 -10.59 -20.41
C ARG A 81 -0.21 -9.09 -20.44
N GLY A 82 0.75 -8.24 -20.10
CA GLY A 82 0.56 -6.85 -19.71
C GLY A 82 1.19 -5.82 -20.65
N GLN A 83 1.32 -6.10 -21.94
CA GLN A 83 1.50 -5.03 -22.93
C GLN A 83 0.17 -4.56 -23.55
N PRO A 84 -0.60 -3.68 -22.89
CA PRO A 84 -1.55 -2.80 -23.56
C PRO A 84 -1.01 -1.36 -23.69
N GLY A 85 0.31 -1.17 -23.72
CA GLY A 85 0.93 0.17 -23.66
C GLY A 85 2.06 0.46 -24.65
N ARG A 86 2.54 -0.52 -25.44
CA ARG A 86 3.51 -0.24 -26.52
C ARG A 86 2.85 0.22 -27.82
N ASP A 87 1.59 -0.14 -28.04
CA ASP A 87 0.86 0.20 -29.26
C ASP A 87 0.42 1.68 -29.33
N PHE A 88 0.47 2.42 -28.22
CA PHE A 88 0.01 3.81 -28.17
C PHE A 88 1.07 4.85 -28.55
N ILE A 89 2.36 4.49 -28.53
CA ILE A 89 3.45 5.43 -28.87
C ILE A 89 3.82 5.37 -30.36
N GLU A 90 3.53 4.27 -31.08
CA GLU A 90 3.83 4.14 -32.52
C GLU A 90 2.76 4.76 -33.46
N LYS A 91 1.58 5.15 -32.96
CA LYS A 91 0.52 5.78 -33.79
C LYS A 91 0.56 7.32 -33.82
N GLN A 92 1.62 7.94 -33.32
CA GLN A 92 1.78 9.41 -33.33
C GLN A 92 3.09 9.86 -34.01
N GLN A 93 3.61 9.07 -34.94
CA GLN A 93 4.72 9.46 -35.80
C GLN A 93 4.38 9.30 -37.28
#